data_AF-A0A1M6JZY9-F1
#
_entry.id   AF-A0A1M6JZY9-F1
#
_cell.length_a   1.000
_cell.length_b   1.000
_cell.length_c   1.000
_cell.angle_alpha   90.00
_cell.angle_beta   90.00
_cell.angle_gamma   90.00
#
_symmetry.space_group_name_H-M   'P 1'
#
loop_
_entity.id
_entity.type
_entity.pdbx_description
1 polymer ?
#
loop_
_entity_poly.entity_id
_entity_poly.type
_entity_poly.pdbx_seq_one_letter_code
_entity_poly.pdbx_strand_id
1 'polypeptide(L)'
;MPRVNLSINQEMYDKIKHQADIQGISVNNMIYSQLQKQYGDDEFDYIVALDCLKQEASEQSGYFSLWELPTFKEIGNMKSGHEKKESPEQIRARLGKMFHDSVKKGQVWDVMIHKGKIDVPQHKSKRPGRAVIYAKKSEQRELLYNTPDGMFNIVEQHLQEAINQ
;
A
#
# COMPACT_ATOMS: atom_id res chain seq x y z
N MET A 1 -15.02 -9.98 -14.23
CA MET A 1 -14.17 -9.19 -15.14
C MET A 1 -13.67 -10.10 -16.25
N PRO A 2 -13.73 -9.67 -17.52
CA PRO A 2 -13.07 -10.34 -18.62
C PRO A 2 -11.59 -10.57 -18.29
N ARG A 3 -11.04 -11.71 -18.72
CA ARG A 3 -9.63 -12.07 -18.53
C ARG A 3 -8.96 -12.13 -19.89
N VAL A 4 -7.79 -11.51 -19.99
CA VAL A 4 -6.91 -11.62 -21.15
C VAL A 4 -5.73 -12.48 -20.75
N ASN A 5 -5.53 -13.59 -21.46
CA ASN A 5 -4.32 -14.42 -21.33
C ASN A 5 -3.44 -14.12 -22.53
N LEU A 6 -2.21 -13.68 -22.28
CA LEU A 6 -1.27 -13.27 -23.31
C LEU A 6 0.01 -14.10 -23.19
N SER A 7 0.43 -14.69 -24.31
CA SER A 7 1.72 -15.36 -24.43
C SER A 7 2.68 -14.45 -25.20
N ILE A 8 3.81 -14.13 -24.58
CA ILE A 8 4.91 -13.34 -25.17
C ILE A 8 6.23 -14.07 -24.94
N ASN A 9 7.25 -13.75 -25.74
CA ASN A 9 8.59 -14.30 -25.50
C ASN A 9 9.23 -13.73 -24.22
N GLN A 10 10.23 -14.43 -23.69
CA GLN A 10 10.88 -14.07 -22.42
C GLN A 10 11.53 -12.68 -22.49
N GLU A 11 12.17 -12.35 -23.60
CA GLU A 11 12.83 -11.05 -23.79
C GLU A 11 11.83 -9.87 -23.68
N MET A 12 10.66 -9.99 -24.30
CA MET A 12 9.62 -8.98 -24.20
C MET A 12 9.07 -8.91 -22.77
N TYR A 13 8.84 -10.06 -22.14
CA TYR A 13 8.38 -10.10 -20.75
C TYR A 13 9.35 -9.38 -19.82
N ASP A 14 10.66 -9.62 -19.97
CA ASP A 14 11.69 -9.01 -19.13
C ASP A 14 11.75 -7.49 -19.32
N LYS A 15 11.58 -6.99 -20.54
CA LYS A 15 11.48 -5.55 -20.81
C LYS A 15 10.27 -4.92 -20.13
N ILE A 16 9.10 -5.56 -20.19
CA ILE A 16 7.88 -5.08 -19.52
C ILE A 16 8.06 -5.13 -18.00
N LYS A 17 8.64 -6.22 -17.49
CA LYS A 17 8.92 -6.42 -16.07
C LYS A 17 9.86 -5.34 -15.54
N HIS A 18 10.94 -5.03 -16.26
CA HIS A 18 11.87 -3.99 -15.89
C HIS A 18 11.17 -2.62 -15.75
N GLN A 19 10.33 -2.24 -16.72
CA GLN A 19 9.55 -1.01 -16.64
C GLN A 19 8.54 -1.03 -15.48
N ALA A 20 7.87 -2.16 -15.25
CA ALA A 20 6.94 -2.32 -14.14
C ALA A 20 7.64 -2.18 -12.79
N ASP A 21 8.86 -2.73 -12.67
CA ASP A 21 9.66 -2.65 -11.45
C ASP A 21 10.15 -1.22 -11.19
N ILE A 22 10.55 -0.46 -12.23
CA ILE A 22 10.87 0.98 -12.12
C ILE A 22 9.68 1.78 -11.57
N GLN A 23 8.47 1.50 -12.05
CA GLN A 23 7.25 2.19 -11.58
C GLN A 23 6.71 1.63 -10.25
N GLY A 24 7.31 0.56 -9.74
CA GLY A 24 6.88 -0.12 -8.52
C GLY A 24 5.53 -0.84 -8.63
N ILE A 25 5.13 -1.24 -9.84
CA ILE A 25 3.86 -1.93 -10.11
C ILE A 25 4.08 -3.38 -10.54
N SER A 26 2.99 -4.14 -10.75
CA SER A 26 3.06 -5.49 -11.31
C SER A 26 3.08 -5.43 -12.85
N VAL A 27 3.60 -6.48 -13.50
CA VAL A 27 3.53 -6.64 -14.96
C VAL A 27 2.09 -6.53 -15.46
N ASN A 28 1.13 -7.13 -14.76
CA ASN A 28 -0.28 -7.07 -15.12
C ASN A 28 -0.82 -5.63 -15.08
N ASN A 29 -0.44 -4.85 -14.07
CA ASN A 29 -0.85 -3.44 -13.98
C ASN A 29 -0.19 -2.61 -15.07
N MET A 30 1.08 -2.87 -15.40
CA MET A 30 1.77 -2.21 -16.52
C MET A 30 1.06 -2.47 -17.85
N ILE A 31 0.77 -3.74 -18.16
CA ILE A 31 0.05 -4.11 -19.39
C ILE A 31 -1.33 -3.45 -19.42
N TYR A 32 -2.06 -3.51 -18.31
CA TYR A 32 -3.37 -2.88 -18.20
C TYR A 32 -3.29 -1.37 -18.41
N SER A 33 -2.34 -0.66 -17.81
CA SER A 33 -2.16 0.78 -18.02
C SER A 33 -1.86 1.13 -19.48
N GLN A 34 -1.07 0.32 -20.18
CA GLN A 34 -0.83 0.53 -21.62
C GLN A 34 -2.09 0.28 -22.46
N LEU A 35 -2.86 -0.78 -22.15
CA LEU A 35 -4.13 -1.05 -22.82
C LEU A 35 -5.16 0.06 -22.55
N GLN A 36 -5.21 0.57 -21.32
CA GLN A 36 -6.06 1.70 -20.94
C GLN A 36 -5.66 2.96 -21.71
N LYS A 37 -4.36 3.24 -21.86
CA LYS A 37 -3.89 4.38 -22.65
C LYS A 37 -4.25 4.26 -24.13
N GLN A 38 -4.24 3.05 -24.68
CA GLN A 38 -4.47 2.81 -26.10
C GLN A 38 -5.96 2.69 -26.47
N TYR A 39 -6.78 2.12 -25.59
CA TYR A 39 -8.16 1.72 -25.87
C TYR A 39 -9.16 2.20 -24.81
N GLY A 40 -8.68 2.76 -23.71
CA GLY A 40 -9.54 3.40 -22.72
C GLY A 40 -9.97 4.77 -23.22
N ASP A 41 -11.20 5.12 -22.90
CA ASP A 41 -11.62 6.51 -22.88
C ASP A 41 -10.94 7.15 -21.65
N ASP A 42 -10.50 8.41 -21.72
CA ASP A 42 -9.62 9.18 -20.79
C ASP A 42 -10.10 9.28 -19.30
N GLU A 43 -10.52 8.18 -18.67
CA GLU A 43 -11.33 8.24 -17.46
C GLU A 43 -10.56 8.19 -16.14
N PHE A 44 -9.33 7.65 -16.11
CA PHE A 44 -8.51 7.62 -14.89
C PHE A 44 -7.06 7.19 -15.16
N ASP A 45 -6.08 8.03 -14.82
CA ASP A 45 -4.66 7.66 -14.89
C ASP A 45 -4.19 7.01 -13.59
N TYR A 46 -4.10 5.68 -13.62
CA TYR A 46 -3.67 4.86 -12.48
C TYR A 46 -2.22 5.08 -12.06
N ILE A 47 -1.34 5.48 -12.99
CA ILE A 47 0.07 5.69 -12.67
C ILE A 47 0.23 7.01 -11.94
N VAL A 48 -0.37 8.08 -12.47
CA VAL A 48 -0.39 9.39 -11.82
C VAL A 48 -1.04 9.29 -10.43
N ALA A 49 -2.20 8.65 -10.32
CA ALA A 49 -2.87 8.46 -9.03
C ALA A 49 -2.01 7.66 -8.04
N LEU A 50 -1.27 6.65 -8.51
CA LEU A 50 -0.36 5.88 -7.65
C LEU A 50 0.79 6.74 -7.14
N ASP A 51 1.40 7.55 -8.01
CA ASP A 51 2.51 8.42 -7.61
C ASP A 51 2.06 9.52 -6.63
N CYS A 52 0.86 10.09 -6.82
CA CYS A 52 0.24 10.96 -5.83
C CYS A 52 0.07 10.25 -4.47
N LEU A 53 -0.43 9.01 -4.45
CA LEU A 53 -0.56 8.25 -3.19
C LEU A 53 0.79 7.98 -2.53
N LYS A 54 1.84 7.67 -3.30
CA LYS A 54 3.19 7.48 -2.75
C LYS A 54 3.70 8.76 -2.10
N GLN A 55 3.47 9.91 -2.74
CA GLN A 55 3.84 11.21 -2.20
C GLN A 55 3.05 11.53 -0.91
N GLU A 56 1.72 11.45 -0.96
CA GLU A 56 0.84 11.70 0.19
C GLU A 56 1.20 10.81 1.38
N ALA A 57 1.51 9.52 1.13
CA ALA A 57 1.95 8.58 2.15
C ALA A 57 3.32 8.91 2.74
N SER A 58 4.22 9.51 1.96
CA SER A 58 5.54 9.94 2.43
C SER A 58 5.48 11.19 3.32
N GLU A 59 4.41 11.98 3.18
CA GLU A 59 4.12 13.16 4.00
C GLU A 59 3.34 12.83 5.29
N GLN A 60 2.76 11.62 5.39
CA GLN A 60 2.07 11.19 6.61
C GLN A 60 3.03 10.95 7.77
N SER A 61 2.60 11.28 8.98
CA SER A 61 3.23 10.93 10.25
C SER A 61 2.46 9.81 10.96
N GLY A 62 3.14 8.90 11.66
CA GLY A 62 2.48 7.85 12.43
C GLY A 62 1.78 6.78 11.59
N TYR A 63 0.68 6.24 12.13
CA TYR A 63 -0.15 5.23 11.49
C TYR A 63 -1.22 5.85 10.62
N PHE A 64 -1.41 5.32 9.41
CA PHE A 64 -2.45 5.77 8.50
C PHE A 64 -3.02 4.62 7.67
N SER A 65 -4.26 4.78 7.22
CA SER A 65 -4.88 3.94 6.20
C SER A 65 -4.97 4.68 4.86
N LEU A 66 -5.13 3.94 3.76
CA LEU A 66 -5.33 4.56 2.44
C LEU A 66 -6.53 5.53 2.42
N TRP A 67 -7.55 5.32 3.25
CA TRP A 67 -8.74 6.18 3.30
C TRP A 67 -8.49 7.60 3.81
N GLU A 68 -7.34 7.80 4.45
CA GLU A 68 -6.90 9.10 4.96
C GLU A 68 -6.17 9.91 3.88
N LEU A 69 -5.68 9.24 2.83
CA LEU A 69 -4.94 9.87 1.75
C LEU A 69 -5.91 10.62 0.80
N PRO A 70 -5.67 11.93 0.53
CA PRO A 70 -6.55 12.74 -0.31
C PRO A 70 -6.90 12.10 -1.65
N THR A 71 -5.90 11.63 -2.40
CA THR A 71 -6.10 10.99 -3.71
C THR A 71 -7.04 9.79 -3.61
N PHE A 72 -6.91 8.94 -2.58
CA PHE A 72 -7.76 7.77 -2.42
C PHE A 72 -9.20 8.14 -2.00
N LYS A 73 -9.32 9.18 -1.18
CA LYS A 73 -10.59 9.70 -0.68
C LYS A 73 -11.40 10.30 -1.82
N GLU A 74 -10.78 11.10 -2.69
CA GLU A 74 -11.43 11.80 -3.80
C GLU A 74 -11.99 10.88 -4.88
N ILE A 75 -11.48 9.65 -5.03
CA ILE A 75 -12.05 8.66 -5.97
C ILE A 75 -13.54 8.43 -5.69
N GLY A 76 -13.97 8.47 -4.43
CA GLY A 76 -15.39 8.30 -4.08
C GLY A 76 -16.28 9.48 -4.47
N ASN A 77 -15.68 10.63 -4.76
CA ASN A 77 -16.38 11.81 -5.27
C ASN A 77 -16.42 11.85 -6.80
N MET A 78 -15.74 10.92 -7.48
CA MET A 78 -15.84 10.79 -8.92
C MET A 78 -17.28 10.43 -9.27
N LYS A 79 -17.98 11.39 -9.89
CA LYS A 79 -19.33 11.16 -10.41
C LYS A 79 -19.27 9.96 -11.35
N SER A 80 -20.03 8.92 -11.04
CA SER A 80 -20.39 7.87 -11.98
C SER A 80 -21.30 8.50 -13.03
N GLY A 81 -20.69 9.16 -14.03
CA GLY A 81 -21.39 9.53 -15.25
C GLY A 81 -21.99 8.27 -15.87
N HIS A 82 -23.13 8.41 -16.55
CA HIS A 82 -23.86 7.29 -17.18
C HIS A 82 -23.04 6.50 -18.24
N GLU A 83 -21.79 6.88 -18.50
CA GLU A 83 -20.87 6.25 -19.44
C GLU A 83 -19.57 5.71 -18.79
N LYS A 84 -19.36 5.88 -17.47
CA LYS A 84 -18.13 5.39 -16.81
C LYS A 84 -18.06 3.87 -16.80
N LYS A 85 -17.03 3.30 -17.44
CA LYS A 85 -16.86 1.84 -17.58
C LYS A 85 -16.36 1.15 -16.30
N GLU A 86 -15.68 1.87 -15.42
CA GLU A 86 -15.28 1.38 -14.09
C GLU A 86 -15.90 2.22 -12.95
N SER A 87 -16.41 1.54 -11.93
CA SER A 87 -16.98 2.20 -10.74
C SER A 87 -15.87 2.74 -9.82
N PRO A 88 -16.13 3.80 -9.03
CA PRO A 88 -15.19 4.30 -8.02
C PRO A 88 -14.62 3.22 -7.08
N GLU A 89 -15.42 2.22 -6.73
CA GLU A 89 -14.99 1.09 -5.91
C GLU A 89 -13.98 0.18 -6.63
N GLN A 90 -14.16 -0.04 -7.94
CA GLN A 90 -13.23 -0.81 -8.76
C GLN A 90 -11.88 -0.10 -8.87
N ILE A 91 -11.91 1.22 -9.11
CA ILE A 91 -10.72 2.07 -9.15
C ILE A 91 -9.98 2.00 -7.82
N ARG A 92 -10.68 2.21 -6.69
CA ARG A 92 -10.10 2.11 -5.33
C ARG A 92 -9.50 0.75 -5.05
N ALA A 93 -10.17 -0.34 -5.42
CA ALA A 93 -9.68 -1.69 -5.18
C ALA A 93 -8.37 -1.95 -5.95
N ARG A 94 -8.29 -1.51 -7.21
CA ARG A 94 -7.09 -1.64 -8.04
C ARG A 94 -5.95 -0.78 -7.51
N LEU A 95 -6.23 0.49 -7.22
CA LEU A 95 -5.24 1.44 -6.75
C LEU A 95 -4.68 1.04 -5.38
N GLY A 96 -5.55 0.56 -4.47
CA GLY A 96 -5.11 0.05 -3.17
C GLY A 96 -4.21 -1.18 -3.29
N LYS A 97 -4.49 -2.07 -4.24
CA LYS A 97 -3.60 -3.20 -4.54
C LYS A 97 -2.26 -2.75 -5.11
N MET A 98 -2.26 -1.79 -6.05
CA MET A 98 -1.04 -1.22 -6.62
C MET A 98 -0.15 -0.62 -5.54
N PHE A 99 -0.71 0.24 -4.69
CA PHE A 99 0.02 0.85 -3.59
C PHE A 99 0.58 -0.18 -2.61
N HIS A 100 -0.23 -1.17 -2.23
CA HIS A 100 0.20 -2.25 -1.34
C HIS A 100 1.38 -3.04 -1.90
N ASP A 101 1.34 -3.36 -3.19
CA ASP A 101 2.44 -4.05 -3.87
C ASP A 101 3.70 -3.16 -3.94
N SER A 102 3.55 -1.85 -4.18
CA SER A 102 4.66 -0.89 -4.14
C SER A 102 5.32 -0.82 -2.76
N VAL A 103 4.53 -0.78 -1.68
CA VAL A 103 5.06 -0.77 -0.31
C VAL A 103 5.79 -2.09 0.00
N LYS A 104 5.23 -3.24 -0.40
CA LYS A 104 5.91 -4.55 -0.24
C LYS A 104 7.24 -4.64 -0.96
N LYS A 105 7.33 -4.03 -2.15
CA LYS A 105 8.57 -3.95 -2.94
C LYS A 105 9.56 -2.90 -2.43
N GLY A 106 9.23 -2.15 -1.36
CA GLY A 106 10.08 -1.09 -0.83
C GLY A 106 10.16 0.16 -1.71
N GLN A 107 9.21 0.34 -2.63
CA GLN A 107 9.17 1.43 -3.61
C GLN A 107 8.51 2.70 -3.07
N VAL A 108 7.98 2.66 -1.85
CA VAL A 108 7.46 3.83 -1.14
C VAL A 108 8.44 4.15 -0.04
N TRP A 109 9.10 5.30 -0.16
CA TRP A 109 10.14 5.70 0.78
C TRP A 109 9.60 5.78 2.20
N ASP A 110 10.31 5.16 3.13
CA ASP A 110 10.02 5.24 4.56
C ASP A 110 8.60 4.78 4.96
N VAL A 111 7.89 4.02 4.12
CA VAL A 111 6.56 3.46 4.45
C VAL A 111 6.65 1.93 4.56
N MET A 112 5.88 1.35 5.48
CA MET A 112 5.76 -0.09 5.67
C MET A 112 4.32 -0.50 5.99
N ILE A 113 4.02 -1.78 5.78
CA ILE A 113 2.73 -2.37 6.20
C ILE A 113 2.83 -2.73 7.68
N HIS A 114 1.94 -2.18 8.50
CA HIS A 114 1.83 -2.54 9.89
C HIS A 114 1.06 -3.87 10.06
N LYS A 115 1.58 -4.78 10.90
CA LYS A 115 1.03 -6.14 11.12
C LYS A 115 0.55 -6.36 12.57
N GLY A 116 0.16 -5.31 13.27
CA GLY A 116 -0.43 -5.37 14.61
C GLY A 116 -1.87 -4.85 14.65
N LYS A 117 -2.55 -5.10 15.77
CA LYS A 117 -3.79 -4.41 16.10
C LYS A 117 -3.41 -3.03 16.62
N ILE A 118 -3.73 -1.98 15.88
CA ILE A 118 -3.61 -0.62 16.37
C ILE A 118 -5.01 -0.24 16.86
N ASP A 119 -5.11 0.16 18.13
CA ASP A 119 -6.21 1.00 18.56
C ASP A 119 -5.98 2.38 17.96
N VAL A 120 -6.40 2.55 16.70
CA VAL A 120 -6.21 3.80 15.98
C VAL A 120 -7.01 4.87 16.74
N PRO A 121 -6.38 5.90 17.32
CA PRO A 121 -7.13 6.94 18.00
C PRO A 121 -7.99 7.65 16.96
N GLN A 122 -9.31 7.42 17.04
CA GLN A 122 -10.35 8.13 16.27
C GLN A 122 -10.40 7.94 14.75
N HIS A 123 -10.32 6.71 14.22
CA HIS A 123 -10.91 6.47 12.90
C HIS A 123 -12.40 6.14 12.98
N LYS A 124 -13.24 7.15 12.67
CA LYS A 124 -14.68 7.04 12.38
C LYS A 124 -14.94 6.30 11.06
N SER A 125 -14.29 5.15 10.86
CA SER A 125 -14.64 4.23 9.78
C SER A 125 -15.79 3.34 10.27
N LYS A 126 -16.91 3.30 9.53
CA LYS A 126 -18.03 2.37 9.80
C LYS A 126 -17.63 0.88 9.71
N ARG A 127 -16.38 0.55 9.37
CA ARG A 127 -15.85 -0.82 9.29
C ARG A 127 -14.37 -0.87 9.70
N PRO A 128 -14.06 -0.80 11.00
CA PRO A 128 -12.67 -0.75 11.50
C PRO A 128 -11.89 -2.07 11.37
N GLY A 129 -12.54 -3.19 11.04
CA GLY A 129 -11.92 -4.52 11.15
C GLY A 129 -11.10 -5.05 9.95
N ARG A 130 -10.92 -4.31 8.85
CA ARG A 130 -10.29 -4.87 7.61
C ARG A 130 -9.39 -3.92 6.81
N ALA A 131 -9.21 -2.66 7.23
CA ALA A 131 -8.32 -1.76 6.50
C ALA A 131 -6.87 -2.12 6.77
N VAL A 132 -6.05 -2.21 5.72
CA VAL A 132 -4.59 -2.33 5.86
C VAL A 132 -4.07 -1.02 6.44
N ILE A 133 -3.30 -1.11 7.52
CA ILE A 133 -2.65 0.04 8.14
C ILE A 133 -1.20 0.10 7.69
N TYR A 134 -0.77 1.31 7.36
CA TYR A 134 0.57 1.67 6.98
C TYR A 134 1.18 2.55 8.08
N ALA A 135 2.50 2.56 8.13
CA ALA A 135 3.25 3.37 9.09
C ALA A 135 4.59 3.77 8.50
N LYS A 136 5.21 4.78 9.09
CA LYS A 136 6.59 5.11 8.77
C LYS A 136 7.57 4.06 9.31
N LYS A 137 8.70 3.81 8.63
CA LYS A 137 9.68 2.81 9.09
C LYS A 137 10.35 3.25 10.41
N SER A 138 10.45 4.56 10.66
CA SER A 138 10.89 5.14 11.93
C SER A 138 10.02 4.71 13.12
N GLU A 139 8.69 4.63 12.93
CA GLU A 139 7.70 4.28 13.97
C GLU A 139 7.83 2.82 14.44
N GLN A 140 8.33 1.92 13.58
CA GLN A 140 8.64 0.55 13.99
C GLN A 140 9.81 0.50 14.97
N ARG A 141 10.79 1.41 14.83
CA ARG A 141 11.92 1.51 15.75
C ARG A 141 11.43 2.04 17.09
N GLU A 142 10.60 3.07 17.11
CA GLU A 142 10.05 3.58 18.38
C GLU A 142 9.25 2.51 19.13
N LEU A 143 8.44 1.67 18.46
CA LEU A 143 7.77 0.53 19.13
C LEU A 143 8.73 -0.54 19.67
N LEU A 144 9.85 -0.79 18.99
CA LEU A 144 10.86 -1.76 19.41
C LEU A 144 11.74 -1.22 20.57
N TYR A 145 11.83 0.10 20.73
CA TYR A 145 12.62 0.75 21.78
C TYR A 145 11.76 1.34 22.92
N ASN A 146 10.46 1.56 22.73
CA ASN A 146 9.51 2.03 23.75
C ASN A 146 8.67 0.89 24.35
N THR A 147 9.07 -0.38 24.20
CA THR A 147 8.58 -1.42 25.12
C THR A 147 8.92 -0.95 26.54
N PRO A 148 7.93 -0.81 27.44
CA PRO A 148 8.18 -0.36 28.80
C PRO A 148 9.29 -1.20 29.43
N ASP A 149 10.14 -0.57 30.23
CA ASP A 149 11.28 -1.14 30.96
C ASP A 149 10.99 -2.42 31.80
N GLY A 150 9.78 -2.97 31.74
CA GLY A 150 9.39 -4.24 32.37
C GLY A 150 9.70 -5.52 31.59
N MET A 151 10.15 -5.48 30.32
CA MET A 151 10.49 -6.71 29.56
C MET A 151 11.98 -7.10 29.61
N PHE A 152 12.88 -6.17 29.90
CA PHE A 152 14.30 -6.49 30.13
C PHE A 152 14.53 -7.17 31.49
N ASN A 153 13.63 -6.99 32.46
CA ASN A 153 13.75 -7.61 33.78
C ASN A 153 13.56 -9.14 33.78
N ILE A 154 12.82 -9.73 32.83
CA ILE A 154 12.59 -11.18 32.82
C ILE A 154 13.84 -11.93 32.33
N VAL A 155 14.59 -11.35 31.40
CA VAL A 155 15.82 -11.95 30.87
C VAL A 155 16.98 -11.76 31.84
N GLU A 156 17.10 -10.58 32.48
CA GLU A 156 18.12 -10.36 33.52
C GLU A 156 17.87 -11.17 34.81
N GLN A 157 16.62 -11.34 35.25
CA GLN A 157 16.31 -12.19 36.41
C GLN A 157 16.69 -13.66 36.16
N HIS A 158 16.34 -14.23 34.99
CA HIS A 158 16.72 -15.62 34.69
C HIS A 158 18.23 -15.80 34.51
N LEU A 159 18.95 -14.78 34.03
CA LEU A 159 20.41 -14.81 33.93
C LEU A 159 21.08 -14.70 35.31
N GLN A 160 20.56 -13.88 36.23
CA GLN A 160 21.09 -13.79 37.60
C GLN A 160 20.80 -15.05 38.44
N GLU A 161 19.65 -15.69 38.25
CA GLU A 161 19.33 -16.97 38.91
C GLU A 161 20.21 -18.13 38.40
N ALA A 162 20.58 -18.12 37.12
CA ALA A 162 21.48 -19.12 36.54
C ALA A 162 22.95 -18.94 36.91
N ILE A 163 23.37 -17.74 37.32
CA ILE A 163 24.74 -17.45 37.77
C ILE A 163 24.92 -17.73 39.29
N ASN A 164 23.82 -17.75 40.05
CA ASN A 164 23.83 -17.96 41.51
C ASN A 164 23.44 -19.40 41.93
N GLN A 165 23.39 -20.35 40.99
CA GLN A 165 23.26 -21.80 41.25
C GLN A 165 24.55 -22.52 40.81
#